data_AF-A0A074Y9D2-F1
#
_entry.id   AF-A0A074Y9D2-F1
#
_cell.length_a   1.000
_cell.length_b   1.000
_cell.length_c   1.000
_cell.angle_alpha   90.00
_cell.angle_beta   90.00
_cell.angle_gamma   90.00
#
_symmetry.space_group_name_H-M   'P 1'
#
loop_
_entity.id
_entity.type
_entity.pdbx_description
1 polymer ?
#
loop_
_entity_poly.entity_id
_entity_poly.type
_entity_poly.pdbx_seq_one_letter_code
_entity_poly.pdbx_strand_id
1 'polypeptide(L)'
;WTAIRTRDAAANSAFYYGVTSTRIFCRPTCPARVARRDNIVFFDDIPAAKRAGYRSCKRCEPSNNLWRRDMKSRADFEAAKNLIEQSRERDEDWTVSSVAGKVGVSIGHLHRLFKKYANTTPKDY
;
A
#
# COMPACT_ATOMS: atom_id res chain seq x y z
N TRP A 1 -15.22 -11.24 9.36
CA TRP A 1 -14.37 -10.62 10.41
C TRP A 1 -12.93 -11.10 10.38
N THR A 2 -12.66 -12.42 10.48
CA THR A 2 -11.30 -12.96 10.44
C THR A 2 -10.50 -12.43 9.25
N ALA A 3 -11.10 -12.41 8.06
CA ALA A 3 -10.51 -11.85 6.84
C ALA A 3 -10.05 -10.38 6.97
N ILE A 4 -10.75 -9.54 7.74
CA ILE A 4 -10.29 -8.15 8.00
C ILE A 4 -9.08 -8.16 8.93
N ARG A 5 -9.10 -9.02 9.97
CA ARG A 5 -8.06 -9.08 11.00
C ARG A 5 -6.76 -9.67 10.46
N THR A 6 -6.85 -10.73 9.65
CA THR A 6 -5.72 -11.34 8.95
C THR A 6 -5.35 -10.61 7.67
N ARG A 7 -6.24 -9.71 7.21
CA ARG A 7 -6.10 -8.93 5.98
C ARG A 7 -5.92 -9.82 4.75
N ASP A 8 -6.81 -10.79 4.66
CA ASP A 8 -6.83 -11.81 3.62
C ASP A 8 -7.01 -11.18 2.24
N ALA A 9 -6.09 -11.49 1.32
CA ALA A 9 -6.11 -11.01 -0.05
C ALA A 9 -7.23 -11.66 -0.88
N ALA A 10 -7.63 -12.91 -0.56
CA ALA A 10 -8.72 -13.60 -1.24
C ALA A 10 -10.07 -12.91 -1.01
N ALA A 11 -10.23 -12.24 0.14
CA ALA A 11 -11.45 -11.51 0.47
C ALA A 11 -11.56 -10.15 -0.22
N ASN A 12 -10.55 -9.69 -0.96
CA ASN A 12 -10.46 -8.31 -1.43
C ASN A 12 -11.54 -7.91 -2.47
N SER A 13 -12.14 -8.89 -3.14
CA SER A 13 -13.27 -8.75 -4.05
C SER A 13 -14.59 -9.27 -3.48
N ALA A 14 -14.58 -9.88 -2.30
CA ALA A 14 -15.74 -10.53 -1.73
C ALA A 14 -16.70 -9.55 -1.04
N PHE A 15 -16.15 -8.53 -0.35
CA PHE A 15 -16.95 -7.53 0.36
C PHE A 15 -16.12 -6.27 0.66
N TYR A 16 -16.83 -5.22 1.05
CA TYR A 16 -16.27 -4.00 1.65
C TYR A 16 -16.76 -3.88 3.10
N TYR A 17 -16.02 -3.15 3.92
CA TYR A 17 -16.46 -2.87 5.29
C TYR A 17 -16.42 -1.37 5.59
N GLY A 18 -17.44 -0.86 6.26
CA GLY A 18 -17.54 0.50 6.77
C GLY A 18 -17.23 0.58 8.25
N VAL A 19 -16.56 1.67 8.67
CA VAL A 19 -16.42 2.02 10.08
C VAL A 19 -17.48 3.05 10.43
N THR A 20 -18.39 2.72 11.33
CA THR A 20 -19.58 3.52 11.66
C THR A 20 -19.21 4.91 12.19
N SER A 21 -18.17 4.99 13.03
CA SER A 21 -17.73 6.23 13.68
C SER A 21 -17.10 7.25 12.71
N THR A 22 -16.45 6.79 11.64
CA THR A 22 -15.78 7.68 10.67
C THR A 22 -16.54 7.82 9.36
N ARG A 23 -17.55 6.96 9.14
CA ARG A 23 -18.24 6.80 7.85
C ARG A 23 -17.27 6.60 6.70
N ILE A 24 -16.21 5.80 6.92
CA ILE A 24 -15.24 5.42 5.89
C ILE A 24 -15.41 3.94 5.57
N PHE A 25 -15.50 3.59 4.29
CA PHE A 25 -15.46 2.20 3.86
C PHE A 25 -14.12 1.82 3.24
N CYS A 26 -13.75 0.56 3.43
CA CYS A 26 -12.43 0.00 3.19
C CYS A 26 -12.54 -1.38 2.51
N ARG A 27 -11.44 -1.78 1.86
CA ARG A 27 -11.19 -3.18 1.48
C ARG A 27 -10.74 -3.99 2.72
N PRO A 28 -10.97 -5.32 2.77
CA PRO A 28 -10.48 -6.20 3.84
C PRO A 28 -8.96 -6.13 4.02
N THR A 29 -8.23 -5.87 2.93
CA THR A 29 -6.78 -5.66 2.89
C THR A 29 -6.34 -4.23 3.24
N CYS A 30 -7.18 -3.40 3.86
CA CYS A 30 -6.76 -2.05 4.23
C CYS A 30 -5.60 -2.09 5.24
N PRO A 31 -4.50 -1.32 5.02
CA PRO A 31 -3.40 -1.22 5.99
C PRO A 31 -3.75 -0.35 7.20
N ALA A 32 -4.89 0.36 7.18
CA ALA A 32 -5.36 1.13 8.32
C ALA A 32 -5.55 0.24 9.56
N ARG A 33 -5.52 0.88 10.74
CA ARG A 33 -5.89 0.22 11.99
C ARG A 33 -7.36 -0.21 11.90
N VAL A 34 -7.61 -1.49 12.16
CA VAL A 34 -8.96 -2.04 12.14
C VAL A 34 -9.72 -1.50 13.36
N ALA A 35 -10.95 -1.04 13.13
CA ALA A 35 -11.83 -0.56 14.19
C ALA A 35 -12.31 -1.73 15.09
N ARG A 36 -12.93 -1.40 16.23
CA ARG A 36 -13.63 -2.41 17.05
C ARG A 36 -14.72 -3.06 16.21
N ARG A 37 -14.95 -4.36 16.42
CA ARG A 37 -15.92 -5.14 15.64
C ARG A 37 -17.31 -4.50 15.63
N ASP A 38 -17.73 -3.98 16.77
CA ASP A 38 -19.06 -3.38 16.96
C ASP A 38 -19.26 -2.11 16.13
N ASN A 39 -18.17 -1.49 15.69
CA ASN A 39 -18.18 -0.31 14.82
C ASN A 39 -18.00 -0.67 13.34
N ILE A 40 -18.17 -1.94 12.95
CA ILE A 40 -18.01 -2.38 11.57
C ILE A 40 -19.35 -2.81 10.98
N VAL A 41 -19.65 -2.29 9.80
CA VAL A 41 -20.72 -2.75 8.91
C VAL A 41 -20.11 -3.32 7.64
N PHE A 42 -20.82 -4.24 6.98
CA PHE A 42 -20.37 -4.86 5.73
C PHE A 42 -21.24 -4.37 4.56
N PHE A 43 -20.62 -4.29 3.38
CA PHE A 43 -21.28 -3.94 2.14
C PHE A 43 -20.83 -4.90 1.05
N ASP A 44 -21.75 -5.32 0.20
CA ASP A 44 -21.45 -6.22 -0.92
C ASP A 44 -20.70 -5.49 -2.04
N ASP A 45 -21.03 -4.21 -2.25
CA ASP A 45 -20.44 -3.39 -3.30
C ASP A 45 -20.20 -1.92 -2.88
N ILE A 46 -19.47 -1.20 -3.74
CA ILE A 46 -19.12 0.20 -3.53
C ILE A 46 -20.36 1.11 -3.60
N PRO A 47 -21.29 0.95 -4.57
CA PRO A 47 -22.53 1.73 -4.59
C PRO A 47 -23.35 1.64 -3.30
N ALA A 48 -23.47 0.46 -2.68
CA ALA A 48 -24.18 0.26 -1.43
C ALA A 48 -23.54 1.07 -0.28
N ALA A 49 -22.20 1.03 -0.16
CA ALA A 49 -21.48 1.82 0.82
C ALA A 49 -21.69 3.34 0.62
N LYS A 50 -21.63 3.81 -0.64
CA LYS A 50 -21.84 5.22 -0.98
C LYS A 50 -23.27 5.67 -0.69
N ARG A 51 -24.29 4.88 -1.07
CA ARG A 51 -25.71 5.16 -0.76
C ARG A 51 -25.97 5.23 0.74
N ALA A 52 -25.27 4.42 1.53
CA ALA A 52 -25.31 4.46 2.99
C ALA A 52 -24.54 5.66 3.61
N GLY A 53 -23.99 6.56 2.79
CA GLY A 53 -23.29 7.77 3.21
C GLY A 53 -21.83 7.57 3.61
N TYR A 54 -21.19 6.47 3.21
CA TYR A 54 -19.79 6.21 3.51
C TYR A 54 -18.87 6.76 2.41
N ARG A 55 -17.74 7.35 2.84
CA ARG A 55 -16.67 7.85 1.94
C ARG A 55 -15.61 6.77 1.74
N SER A 56 -14.96 6.79 0.58
CA SER A 56 -13.89 5.83 0.27
C SER A 56 -12.63 6.10 1.08
N CYS A 57 -12.03 5.06 1.63
CA CYS A 57 -10.75 5.16 2.30
C CYS A 57 -9.64 5.63 1.34
N LYS A 58 -8.85 6.63 1.77
CA LYS A 58 -7.70 7.12 1.01
C LYS A 58 -6.47 6.22 1.07
N ARG A 59 -6.45 5.22 1.96
CA ARG A 59 -5.30 4.29 2.11
C ARG A 59 -5.41 3.06 1.23
N CYS A 60 -6.61 2.48 1.17
CA CYS A 60 -6.87 1.28 0.36
C CYS A 60 -7.67 1.54 -0.92
N GLU A 61 -7.97 2.82 -1.19
CA GLU A 61 -8.67 3.33 -2.37
C GLU A 61 -9.68 2.33 -2.94
N PRO A 62 -10.74 1.98 -2.21
CA PRO A 62 -11.65 0.91 -2.64
C PRO A 62 -12.32 1.25 -3.98
N SER A 63 -12.51 2.53 -4.27
CA SER A 63 -13.02 3.03 -5.56
C SER A 63 -12.02 2.93 -6.73
N ASN A 64 -10.76 2.64 -6.46
CA ASN A 64 -9.72 2.43 -7.47
C ASN A 64 -9.55 0.92 -7.68
N ASN A 65 -9.91 0.42 -8.87
CA ASN A 65 -9.81 -0.98 -9.26
C ASN A 65 -8.36 -1.43 -9.54
N LEU A 66 -7.49 -0.48 -9.89
CA LEU A 66 -6.06 -0.73 -10.12
C LEU A 66 -5.27 -0.80 -8.81
N TRP A 67 -5.82 -0.28 -7.71
CA TRP A 67 -5.13 -0.27 -6.42
C TRP A 67 -4.75 -1.69 -5.96
N ARG A 68 -3.52 -1.81 -5.43
CA ARG A 68 -3.03 -3.00 -4.72
C ARG A 68 -2.33 -2.53 -3.44
N ARG A 69 -2.40 -3.36 -2.38
CA ARG A 69 -1.83 -3.10 -1.04
C ARG A 69 -0.38 -2.63 -1.05
N ASP A 70 0.37 -3.00 -2.07
CA ASP A 70 1.80 -2.75 -2.20
C ASP A 70 2.19 -2.03 -3.51
N MET A 71 1.21 -1.56 -4.29
CA MET A 71 1.47 -0.99 -5.62
C MET A 71 2.49 0.14 -5.57
N LYS A 72 2.31 1.10 -4.63
CA LYS A 72 3.25 2.22 -4.47
C LYS A 72 4.63 1.74 -4.04
N SER A 73 4.71 0.92 -3.00
CA SER A 73 5.99 0.39 -2.51
C SER A 73 6.75 -0.41 -3.58
N ARG A 74 6.03 -1.15 -4.42
CA ARG A 74 6.64 -1.87 -5.54
C ARG A 74 7.12 -0.91 -6.64
N ALA A 75 6.33 0.10 -7.00
CA ALA A 75 6.74 1.13 -7.95
C ALA A 75 7.97 1.92 -7.45
N ASP A 76 7.98 2.33 -6.17
CA ASP A 76 9.11 3.01 -5.54
C ASP A 76 10.38 2.12 -5.57
N PHE A 77 10.22 0.81 -5.34
CA PHE A 77 11.31 -0.17 -5.41
C PHE A 77 11.88 -0.32 -6.82
N GLU A 78 11.03 -0.52 -7.84
CA GLU A 78 11.48 -0.65 -9.23
C GLU A 78 12.15 0.64 -9.73
N ALA A 79 11.62 1.81 -9.35
CA ALA A 79 12.24 3.09 -9.68
C ALA A 79 13.63 3.24 -9.05
N ALA A 80 13.79 2.86 -7.77
CA ALA A 80 15.07 2.88 -7.09
C ALA A 80 16.08 1.90 -7.71
N LYS A 81 15.64 0.68 -8.00
CA LYS A 81 16.43 -0.35 -8.68
C LYS A 81 16.97 0.16 -10.01
N ASN A 82 16.08 0.70 -10.86
CA ASN A 82 16.47 1.22 -12.17
C ASN A 82 17.49 2.37 -12.07
N LEU A 83 17.36 3.24 -11.07
CA LEU A 83 18.34 4.32 -10.84
C LEU A 83 19.73 3.78 -10.45
N ILE A 84 19.79 2.75 -9.61
CA ILE A 84 21.06 2.13 -9.20
C ILE A 84 21.70 1.43 -10.41
N GLU A 85 20.91 0.68 -11.18
CA GLU A 85 21.38 -0.02 -12.40
C GLU A 85 21.92 0.98 -13.43
N GLN A 86 21.21 2.08 -13.69
CA GLN A 86 21.67 3.14 -14.61
C GLN A 86 22.95 3.85 -14.14
N SER A 87 23.10 4.11 -12.83
CA SER A 87 24.33 4.71 -12.31
C SER A 87 25.52 3.74 -12.44
N ARG A 88 25.31 2.44 -12.25
CA ARG A 88 26.35 1.41 -12.46
C ARG A 88 26.77 1.30 -13.93
N GLU A 89 25.81 1.33 -14.85
CA GLU A 89 26.09 1.29 -16.30
C GLU A 89 26.92 2.49 -16.78
N ARG A 90 26.77 3.65 -16.11
CA ARG A 90 27.47 4.90 -16.45
C ARG A 90 28.76 5.12 -15.65
N ASP A 91 29.11 4.19 -14.76
CA ASP A 91 30.22 4.32 -13.82
C ASP A 91 30.15 5.63 -13.00
N GLU A 92 28.92 6.04 -12.65
CA GLU A 92 28.65 7.23 -11.85
C GLU A 92 28.57 6.87 -10.36
N ASP A 93 29.29 7.63 -9.53
CA ASP A 93 29.13 7.56 -8.08
C ASP A 93 27.69 7.89 -7.67
N TRP A 94 27.12 7.04 -6.82
CA TRP A 94 25.79 7.24 -6.28
C TRP A 94 25.74 6.99 -4.78
N THR A 95 24.74 7.56 -4.11
CA THR A 95 24.53 7.37 -2.69
C THR A 95 23.09 6.95 -2.44
N VAL A 96 22.86 6.22 -1.34
CA VAL A 96 21.51 5.84 -0.92
C VAL A 96 20.62 7.08 -0.74
N SER A 97 21.19 8.20 -0.29
CA SER A 97 20.47 9.47 -0.13
C SER A 97 20.04 10.07 -1.47
N SER A 98 20.90 10.04 -2.50
CA SER A 98 20.55 10.60 -3.82
C SER A 98 19.46 9.77 -4.50
N VAL A 99 19.52 8.44 -4.41
CA VAL A 99 18.46 7.55 -4.93
C VAL A 99 17.16 7.76 -4.18
N ALA A 100 17.18 7.81 -2.85
CA ALA A 100 15.99 8.07 -2.04
C ALA A 100 15.34 9.41 -2.39
N GLY A 101 16.15 10.46 -2.59
CA GLY A 101 15.69 11.77 -3.04
C GLY A 101 15.04 11.75 -4.43
N LYS A 102 15.64 11.07 -5.41
CA LYS A 102 15.10 10.94 -6.78
C LYS A 102 13.77 10.18 -6.82
N VAL A 103 13.60 9.17 -5.96
CA VAL A 103 12.35 8.39 -5.85
C VAL A 103 11.29 9.11 -4.99
N GLY A 104 11.69 10.12 -4.20
CA GLY A 104 10.78 10.86 -3.32
C GLY A 104 10.40 10.07 -2.05
N VAL A 105 11.30 9.24 -1.53
CA VAL A 105 11.09 8.45 -0.31
C VAL A 105 12.20 8.70 0.70
N SER A 106 11.93 8.43 1.99
CA SER A 106 12.99 8.51 3.00
C SER A 106 13.98 7.35 2.87
N ILE A 107 15.23 7.56 3.29
CA ILE A 107 16.28 6.52 3.30
C ILE A 107 15.81 5.27 4.05
N GLY A 108 15.21 5.44 5.23
CA GLY A 108 14.67 4.32 5.99
C GLY A 108 13.51 3.58 5.30
N HIS A 109 12.72 4.26 4.46
CA HIS A 109 11.73 3.59 3.62
C HIS A 109 12.42 2.79 2.51
N LEU A 110 13.42 3.37 1.85
CA LEU A 110 14.20 2.72 0.80
C LEU A 110 14.83 1.41 1.29
N HIS A 111 15.49 1.42 2.45
CA HIS A 111 16.02 0.17 3.04
C HIS A 111 14.94 -0.88 3.29
N ARG A 112 13.74 -0.47 3.74
CA ARG A 112 12.62 -1.39 3.92
C ARG A 112 12.13 -1.98 2.60
N LEU A 113 12.15 -1.21 1.51
CA LEU A 113 11.79 -1.68 0.18
C LEU A 113 12.77 -2.76 -0.32
N PHE A 114 14.07 -2.49 -0.26
CA PHE A 114 15.10 -3.44 -0.70
C PHE A 114 15.09 -4.72 0.15
N LYS A 115 14.93 -4.60 1.47
CA LYS A 115 14.76 -5.77 2.34
C LYS A 115 13.51 -6.58 1.97
N LYS A 116 12.42 -5.91 1.60
CA LYS A 116 11.14 -6.57 1.28
C LYS A 116 11.14 -7.27 -0.08
N TYR A 117 11.70 -6.64 -1.11
CA TYR A 117 11.57 -7.10 -2.50
C TYR A 117 12.83 -7.75 -3.07
N ALA A 118 14.02 -7.41 -2.57
CA ALA A 118 15.30 -7.95 -3.03
C ALA A 118 16.07 -8.72 -1.94
N ASN A 119 15.56 -8.75 -0.70
CA ASN A 119 16.21 -9.36 0.46
C ASN A 119 17.67 -8.91 0.70
N THR A 120 18.01 -7.69 0.26
CA THR A 120 19.34 -7.07 0.39
C THR A 120 19.20 -5.61 0.87
N THR A 121 20.32 -4.90 1.05
CA THR A 121 20.32 -3.45 1.27
C THR A 121 20.46 -2.69 -0.05
N PRO A 122 20.05 -1.42 -0.13
CA PRO A 122 20.26 -0.64 -1.36
C PRO A 122 21.73 -0.60 -1.80
N LYS A 123 22.69 -0.57 -0.85
CA LYS A 123 24.12 -0.50 -1.14
C LYS A 123 24.70 -1.83 -1.64
N ASP A 124 24.16 -2.95 -1.14
CA ASP A 124 24.59 -4.30 -1.49
C ASP A 124 23.78 -4.88 -2.67
N TYR A 125 22.75 -4.17 -3.12
CA TYR A 125 22.05 -4.45 -4.37
C TYR A 125 22.90 -3.99 -5.53
#